data_AF-A0A8H3TPQ3-F1
#
_entry.id   AF-A0A8H3TPQ3-F1
#
_cell.length_a   1.000
_cell.length_b   1.000
_cell.length_c   1.000
_cell.angle_alpha   90.00
_cell.angle_beta   90.00
_cell.angle_gamma   90.00
#
_symmetry.space_group_name_H-M   'P 1'
#
loop_
_entity.id
_entity.type
_entity.pdbx_description
1 polymer ?
#
loop_
_entity_poly.entity_id
_entity_poly.type
_entity_poly.pdbx_seq_one_letter_code
_entity_poly.pdbx_strand_id
1 'polypeptide(L)'
;MGNSQSTATSVGEQPQKPAEQVIRPQEQGTSVQFAPSLISQLSSSSSSSNDEPPSRTHHDSAIMARLQAETERLRHEEAAIMAKISTALEKENLDKDKPGLNSELLGRDMEEVREKLEKLGKKRREVFEEEGEKAEVRKQRDSVVQCYLKNNERPLDCWKEVEYFKRSVSNLEADFVASLR
;
A
#
# COMPACT_ATOMS: atom_id res chain seq x y z
N MET A 1 21.95 56.96 -27.71
CA MET A 1 21.09 55.80 -27.96
C MET A 1 21.67 55.03 -29.14
N GLY A 2 21.99 53.75 -28.94
CA GLY A 2 22.11 52.71 -29.98
C GLY A 2 23.27 52.82 -30.96
N ASN A 3 24.36 52.10 -30.68
CA ASN A 3 25.50 51.90 -31.57
C ASN A 3 25.24 50.78 -32.60
N SER A 4 25.86 50.97 -33.77
CA SER A 4 26.59 49.98 -34.59
C SER A 4 25.85 48.94 -35.45
N GLN A 5 25.95 49.20 -36.76
CA GLN A 5 26.56 48.38 -37.83
C GLN A 5 26.03 46.97 -38.12
N SER A 6 25.69 46.73 -39.41
CA SER A 6 26.27 45.65 -40.22
C SER A 6 25.77 45.72 -41.67
N THR A 7 26.68 45.95 -42.61
CA THR A 7 26.47 45.77 -44.06
C THR A 7 26.85 44.35 -44.48
N ALA A 8 25.98 43.78 -45.31
CA ALA A 8 26.05 42.43 -45.85
C ALA A 8 27.20 42.22 -46.85
N THR A 9 27.74 41.01 -46.90
CA THR A 9 28.36 40.46 -48.11
C THR A 9 28.03 38.97 -48.21
N SER A 10 27.52 38.62 -49.38
CA SER A 10 26.99 37.33 -49.81
C SER A 10 28.10 36.44 -50.34
N VAL A 11 28.10 35.15 -50.01
CA VAL A 11 28.48 34.08 -50.94
C VAL A 11 27.61 32.86 -50.64
N GLY A 12 26.81 32.45 -51.62
CA GLY A 12 26.02 31.23 -51.59
C GLY A 12 26.81 30.05 -52.15
N GLU A 13 26.56 28.87 -51.60
CA GLU A 13 26.94 27.58 -52.20
C GLU A 13 25.86 26.57 -51.77
N GLN A 14 25.02 26.13 -52.71
CA GLN A 14 24.06 25.02 -52.50
C GLN A 14 24.71 23.71 -52.94
N PRO A 15 24.72 22.65 -52.10
CA PRO A 15 25.00 21.31 -52.58
C PRO A 15 23.71 20.62 -53.07
N GLN A 16 23.85 19.96 -54.22
CA GLN A 16 22.83 19.20 -54.94
C GLN A 16 22.36 17.96 -54.16
N LYS A 17 21.05 17.71 -54.17
CA LYS A 17 20.41 16.54 -53.53
C LYS A 17 20.39 15.36 -54.54
N PRO A 18 20.86 14.15 -54.19
CA PRO A 18 20.78 13.02 -55.11
C PRO A 18 19.32 12.57 -55.29
N ALA A 19 18.95 12.28 -56.53
CA ALA A 19 17.60 11.80 -56.88
C ALA A 19 17.37 10.41 -56.28
N GLU A 20 16.46 10.35 -55.31
CA GLU A 20 15.97 9.13 -54.70
C GLU A 20 14.98 8.45 -55.65
N GLN A 21 15.41 7.38 -56.34
CA GLN A 21 14.51 6.57 -57.16
C GLN A 21 13.73 5.61 -56.25
N VAL A 22 12.65 6.11 -55.66
CA VAL A 22 11.74 5.33 -54.82
C VAL A 22 10.89 4.44 -55.72
N ILE A 23 11.18 3.14 -55.73
CA ILE A 23 10.28 2.12 -56.29
C ILE A 23 9.11 2.00 -55.29
N ARG A 24 7.94 2.54 -55.64
CA ARG A 24 6.72 2.41 -54.83
C ARG A 24 5.97 1.12 -55.21
N PRO A 25 5.60 0.26 -54.26
CA PRO A 25 4.66 -0.84 -54.53
C PRO A 25 3.26 -0.25 -54.74
N GLN A 26 2.57 -0.66 -55.82
CA GLN A 26 1.18 -0.30 -56.07
C GLN A 26 0.25 -0.99 -55.06
N GLU A 27 -0.71 -0.23 -54.55
CA GLU A 27 -1.54 -0.57 -53.39
C GLU A 27 -2.58 -1.70 -53.59
N GLN A 28 -2.84 -2.38 -52.45
CA GLN A 28 -4.06 -3.09 -52.03
C GLN A 28 -4.54 -4.26 -52.90
N GLY A 29 -3.96 -5.46 -52.62
CA GLY A 29 -4.54 -6.73 -53.08
C GLY A 29 -3.57 -7.90 -53.26
N THR A 30 -2.26 -7.73 -53.08
CA THR A 30 -1.29 -8.80 -53.36
C THR A 30 -0.89 -9.55 -52.09
N SER A 31 -1.60 -10.63 -51.78
CA SER A 31 -0.97 -11.74 -51.07
C SER A 31 0.25 -12.14 -51.90
N VAL A 32 1.46 -11.93 -51.36
CA VAL A 32 2.69 -12.37 -52.02
C VAL A 32 2.69 -13.91 -51.99
N GLN A 33 2.08 -14.51 -52.99
CA GLN A 33 2.13 -15.95 -53.22
C GLN A 33 3.51 -16.25 -53.78
N PHE A 34 4.44 -16.59 -52.90
CA PHE A 34 5.74 -17.08 -53.34
C PHE A 34 5.53 -18.37 -54.13
N ALA A 35 6.24 -18.51 -55.25
CA ALA A 35 6.21 -19.75 -55.98
C ALA A 35 6.59 -20.91 -55.03
N PRO A 36 5.91 -22.07 -55.07
CA PRO A 36 6.26 -23.22 -54.24
C PRO A 36 7.72 -23.65 -54.40
N SER A 37 8.32 -23.38 -55.55
CA SER A 37 9.75 -23.58 -55.81
C SER A 37 10.66 -22.65 -55.00
N LEU A 38 10.26 -21.39 -54.77
CA LEU A 38 10.99 -20.44 -53.91
C LEU A 38 10.86 -20.81 -52.44
N ILE A 39 9.65 -21.18 -52.00
CA ILE A 39 9.41 -21.68 -50.64
C ILE A 39 10.22 -22.96 -50.42
N SER A 40 10.21 -23.86 -51.40
CA SER A 40 11.01 -25.09 -51.37
C SER A 40 12.50 -24.80 -51.41
N GLN A 41 12.97 -23.76 -52.10
CA GLN A 41 14.39 -23.35 -52.12
C GLN A 41 14.83 -22.71 -50.79
N LEU A 42 13.96 -21.94 -50.14
CA LEU A 42 14.22 -21.41 -48.80
C LEU A 42 14.18 -22.52 -47.75
N SER A 43 13.22 -23.45 -47.85
CA SER A 43 13.14 -24.61 -46.96
C SER A 43 14.31 -25.57 -47.18
N SER A 44 14.71 -25.81 -48.44
CA SER A 44 15.87 -26.64 -48.75
C SER A 44 17.19 -25.94 -48.43
N SER A 45 17.32 -24.63 -48.60
CA SER A 45 18.48 -23.88 -48.05
C SER A 45 18.53 -23.95 -46.53
N SER A 46 17.39 -23.98 -45.83
CA SER A 46 17.37 -24.16 -44.37
C SER A 46 17.67 -25.60 -43.92
N SER A 47 17.50 -26.60 -44.78
CA SER A 47 17.73 -28.02 -44.48
C SER A 47 18.96 -28.64 -45.16
N SER A 48 19.60 -27.95 -46.09
CA SER A 48 20.82 -28.36 -46.80
C SER A 48 22.03 -27.60 -46.28
N SER A 49 22.34 -27.80 -45.00
CA SER A 49 23.57 -27.31 -44.38
C SER A 49 24.76 -28.21 -44.76
N ASN A 50 25.26 -28.14 -45.99
CA ASN A 50 26.58 -28.71 -46.32
C ASN A 50 27.35 -28.02 -47.47
N ASP A 51 26.75 -27.08 -48.21
CA ASP A 51 27.50 -26.20 -49.13
C ASP A 51 27.14 -24.74 -48.86
N GLU A 52 27.71 -24.23 -47.79
CA GLU A 52 27.55 -22.85 -47.36
C GLU A 52 28.78 -22.03 -47.83
N PRO A 53 28.62 -20.89 -48.53
CA PRO A 53 29.75 -20.04 -48.88
C PRO A 53 30.49 -19.64 -47.58
N PRO A 54 31.85 -19.62 -47.57
CA PRO A 54 32.65 -19.44 -46.35
C PRO A 54 32.35 -18.13 -45.59
N SER A 55 31.73 -17.17 -46.27
CA SER A 55 31.25 -15.93 -45.66
C SER A 55 30.07 -16.16 -44.71
N ARG A 56 29.07 -17.01 -45.03
CA ARG A 56 27.89 -17.21 -44.18
C ARG A 56 28.23 -17.93 -42.87
N THR A 57 29.04 -18.98 -42.91
CA THR A 57 29.51 -19.68 -41.70
C THR A 57 30.37 -18.78 -40.81
N HIS A 58 31.19 -17.91 -41.41
CA HIS A 58 31.95 -16.89 -40.69
C HIS A 58 31.05 -15.82 -40.04
N HIS A 59 29.97 -15.41 -40.71
CA HIS A 59 29.00 -14.49 -40.13
C HIS A 59 28.20 -15.15 -38.98
N ASP A 60 27.74 -16.38 -39.16
CA ASP A 60 26.98 -17.11 -38.14
C ASP A 60 27.83 -17.42 -36.90
N SER A 61 29.09 -17.80 -37.09
CA SER A 61 30.03 -17.97 -35.96
C SER A 61 30.31 -16.66 -35.22
N ALA A 62 30.46 -15.53 -35.92
CA ALA A 62 30.61 -14.22 -35.30
C ALA A 62 29.35 -13.81 -34.51
N ILE A 63 28.15 -14.14 -35.02
CA ILE A 63 26.89 -13.90 -34.33
C ILE A 63 26.79 -14.76 -33.06
N MET A 64 27.09 -16.06 -33.15
CA MET A 64 27.09 -16.96 -31.99
C MET A 64 28.08 -16.51 -30.92
N ALA A 65 29.29 -16.11 -31.30
CA ALA A 65 30.29 -15.58 -30.38
C ALA A 65 29.80 -14.32 -29.66
N ARG A 66 29.14 -13.39 -30.40
CA ARG A 66 28.56 -12.18 -29.81
C ARG A 66 27.40 -12.49 -28.88
N LEU A 67 26.52 -13.42 -29.25
CA LEU A 67 25.42 -13.86 -28.39
C LEU A 67 25.94 -14.49 -27.10
N GLN A 68 26.97 -15.33 -27.18
CA GLN A 68 27.61 -15.92 -26.00
C GLN A 68 28.16 -14.82 -25.07
N ALA A 69 28.94 -13.88 -25.61
CA ALA A 69 29.49 -12.78 -24.83
C ALA A 69 28.40 -11.92 -24.16
N GLU A 70 27.31 -11.61 -24.88
CA GLU A 70 26.18 -10.86 -24.28
C GLU A 70 25.42 -11.68 -23.24
N THR A 71 25.26 -13.00 -23.43
CA THR A 71 24.62 -13.86 -22.41
C THR A 71 25.45 -13.97 -21.14
N GLU A 72 26.77 -14.05 -21.26
CA GLU A 72 27.68 -14.06 -20.10
C GLU A 72 27.65 -12.72 -19.36
N ARG A 73 27.63 -11.61 -20.11
CA ARG A 73 27.46 -10.27 -19.55
C ARG A 73 26.13 -10.13 -18.81
N LEU A 74 25.02 -10.57 -19.42
CA LEU A 74 23.70 -10.52 -18.78
C LEU A 74 23.66 -11.36 -17.50
N ARG A 75 24.23 -12.57 -17.50
CA ARG A 75 24.34 -13.40 -16.28
C ARG A 75 25.12 -12.72 -15.16
N HIS A 76 26.18 -12.00 -15.50
CA HIS A 76 26.95 -11.25 -14.52
C HIS A 76 26.16 -10.06 -13.95
N GLU A 77 25.44 -9.31 -14.81
CA GLU A 77 24.57 -8.22 -14.37
C GLU A 77 23.41 -8.75 -13.49
N GLU A 78 22.78 -9.86 -13.87
CA GLU A 78 21.74 -10.55 -13.08
C GLU A 78 22.27 -10.98 -11.70
N ALA A 79 23.45 -11.61 -11.64
CA ALA A 79 24.06 -12.02 -10.38
C ALA A 79 24.34 -10.80 -9.47
N ALA A 80 24.83 -9.70 -10.04
CA ALA A 80 25.07 -8.46 -9.30
C ALA A 80 23.76 -7.83 -8.78
N ILE A 81 22.69 -7.89 -9.58
CA ILE A 81 21.36 -7.42 -9.16
C ILE A 81 20.80 -8.31 -8.05
N MET A 82 20.89 -9.64 -8.19
CA MET A 82 20.43 -10.59 -7.17
C MET A 82 21.17 -10.40 -5.85
N ALA A 83 22.48 -10.16 -5.89
CA ALA A 83 23.26 -9.83 -4.70
C ALA A 83 22.77 -8.52 -4.05
N LYS A 84 22.53 -7.46 -4.84
CA LYS A 84 21.97 -6.19 -4.34
C LYS A 84 20.60 -6.39 -3.71
N ILE A 85 19.70 -7.14 -4.34
CA ILE A 85 18.37 -7.46 -3.81
C ILE A 85 18.52 -8.19 -2.48
N SER A 86 19.34 -9.25 -2.42
CA SER A 86 19.57 -10.00 -1.18
C SER A 86 20.07 -9.10 -0.06
N THR A 87 21.06 -8.24 -0.32
CA THR A 87 21.57 -7.31 0.69
C THR A 87 20.54 -6.26 1.12
N ALA A 88 19.68 -5.81 0.21
CA ALA A 88 18.61 -4.86 0.51
C ALA A 88 17.52 -5.51 1.37
N LEU A 89 17.15 -6.77 1.09
CA LEU A 89 16.19 -7.53 1.90
C LEU A 89 16.76 -7.84 3.29
N GLU A 90 18.03 -8.22 3.39
CA GLU A 90 18.69 -8.44 4.68
C GLU A 90 18.70 -7.16 5.51
N LYS A 91 19.05 -6.03 4.90
CA LYS A 91 19.00 -4.72 5.54
C LYS A 91 17.58 -4.33 5.95
N GLU A 92 16.58 -4.56 5.11
CA GLU A 92 15.17 -4.30 5.46
C GLU A 92 14.72 -5.17 6.62
N ASN A 93 15.13 -6.44 6.67
CA ASN A 93 14.80 -7.34 7.77
C ASN A 93 15.43 -6.85 9.09
N LEU A 94 16.71 -6.48 9.06
CA LEU A 94 17.41 -5.85 10.19
C LEU A 94 16.77 -4.51 10.61
N ASP A 95 16.30 -3.71 9.64
CA ASP A 95 15.62 -2.43 9.89
C ASP A 95 14.18 -2.62 10.41
N LYS A 96 13.52 -3.73 10.07
CA LYS A 96 12.20 -4.15 10.60
C LYS A 96 12.31 -4.75 12.00
N ASP A 97 13.42 -5.42 12.30
CA ASP A 97 13.77 -5.92 13.63
C ASP A 97 14.27 -4.81 14.59
N LYS A 98 14.13 -3.52 14.20
CA LYS A 98 14.34 -2.40 15.11
C LYS A 98 13.40 -2.54 16.33
N PRO A 99 13.90 -2.34 17.57
CA PRO A 99 13.24 -2.69 18.83
C PRO A 99 12.08 -1.75 19.20
N GLY A 100 11.12 -1.60 18.30
CA GLY A 100 9.91 -0.79 18.45
C GLY A 100 8.74 -1.28 17.60
N LEU A 101 8.95 -2.21 16.66
CA LEU A 101 7.89 -2.83 15.84
C LEU A 101 7.85 -4.36 16.01
N ASN A 102 8.38 -4.90 17.11
CA ASN A 102 8.38 -6.34 17.34
C ASN A 102 6.97 -6.79 17.72
N SER A 103 6.45 -7.81 17.02
CA SER A 103 5.15 -8.45 17.33
C SER A 103 5.02 -8.85 18.80
N GLU A 104 6.15 -9.11 19.47
CA GLU A 104 6.23 -9.47 20.88
C GLU A 104 6.04 -8.26 21.83
N LEU A 105 6.56 -7.08 21.46
CA LEU A 105 6.27 -5.83 22.17
C LEU A 105 4.79 -5.46 22.02
N LEU A 106 4.24 -5.59 20.80
CA LEU A 106 2.83 -5.35 20.55
C LEU A 106 1.93 -6.34 21.32
N GLY A 107 2.35 -7.61 21.43
CA GLY A 107 1.67 -8.61 22.24
C GLY A 107 1.68 -8.25 23.74
N ARG A 108 2.81 -7.77 24.25
CA ARG A 108 2.93 -7.31 25.64
C ARG A 108 2.06 -6.08 25.91
N ASP A 109 2.07 -5.11 25.00
CA ASP A 109 1.28 -3.88 25.13
C ASP A 109 -0.23 -4.17 25.05
N MET A 110 -0.65 -5.11 24.18
CA MET A 110 -2.03 -5.59 24.13
C MET A 110 -2.47 -6.25 25.44
N GLU A 111 -1.63 -7.09 26.03
CA GLU A 111 -1.92 -7.73 27.32
C GLU A 111 -1.99 -6.70 28.45
N GLU A 112 -1.09 -5.72 28.47
CA GLU A 112 -1.11 -4.62 29.45
C GLU A 112 -2.40 -3.79 29.33
N VAL A 113 -2.84 -3.48 28.10
CA VAL A 113 -4.11 -2.78 27.87
C VAL A 113 -5.30 -3.62 28.34
N ARG A 114 -5.28 -4.93 28.08
CA ARG A 114 -6.32 -5.87 28.53
C ARG A 114 -6.41 -5.91 30.05
N GLU A 115 -5.27 -6.00 30.73
CA GLU A 115 -5.19 -6.01 32.19
C GLU A 115 -5.67 -4.69 32.79
N LYS A 116 -5.30 -3.56 32.20
CA LYS A 116 -5.81 -2.23 32.62
C LYS A 116 -7.32 -2.11 32.44
N LEU A 117 -7.87 -2.62 31.34
CA LEU A 117 -9.32 -2.65 31.10
C LEU A 117 -10.05 -3.53 32.12
N GLU A 118 -9.52 -4.70 32.43
CA GLU A 118 -10.05 -5.58 33.48
C GLU A 118 -10.00 -4.91 34.86
N LYS A 119 -8.86 -4.28 35.21
CA LYS A 119 -8.69 -3.55 36.48
C LYS A 119 -9.65 -2.37 36.58
N LEU A 120 -9.85 -1.61 35.52
CA LEU A 120 -10.84 -0.52 35.48
C LEU A 120 -12.28 -1.04 35.50
N GLY A 121 -12.54 -2.20 34.89
CA GLY A 121 -13.84 -2.88 34.94
C GLY A 121 -14.17 -3.37 36.35
N LYS A 122 -13.21 -4.00 37.03
CA LYS A 122 -13.32 -4.47 38.42
C LYS A 122 -13.42 -3.30 39.39
N LYS A 123 -12.57 -2.29 39.27
CA LYS A 123 -12.66 -1.06 40.07
C LYS A 123 -13.99 -0.34 39.87
N ARG A 124 -14.52 -0.24 38.64
CA ARG A 124 -15.87 0.27 38.43
C ARG A 124 -16.93 -0.62 39.07
N ARG A 125 -16.79 -1.93 39.03
CA ARG A 125 -17.78 -2.82 39.65
C ARG A 125 -17.74 -2.72 41.17
N GLU A 126 -16.55 -2.72 41.77
CA GLU A 126 -16.34 -2.58 43.23
C GLU A 126 -16.79 -1.20 43.73
N VAL A 127 -16.35 -0.10 43.10
CA VAL A 127 -16.80 1.26 43.46
C VAL A 127 -18.31 1.43 43.27
N PHE A 128 -18.91 0.84 42.22
CA PHE A 128 -20.35 1.00 41.95
C PHE A 128 -21.25 -0.05 42.63
N GLU A 129 -20.72 -1.13 43.20
CA GLU A 129 -21.49 -2.13 43.97
C GLU A 129 -21.29 -2.00 45.48
N GLU A 130 -20.14 -1.48 45.95
CA GLU A 130 -19.78 -1.51 47.37
C GLU A 130 -19.87 -0.14 48.08
N GLU A 131 -19.71 0.99 47.38
CA GLU A 131 -19.71 2.30 48.06
C GLU A 131 -21.08 2.98 48.11
N GLY A 132 -21.65 2.97 49.32
CA GLY A 132 -22.51 3.99 49.96
C GLY A 132 -23.55 4.74 49.14
N GLU A 133 -23.13 5.53 48.15
CA GLU A 133 -23.99 6.49 47.43
C GLU A 133 -25.05 5.80 46.58
N LYS A 134 -24.70 4.73 45.85
CA LYS A 134 -25.70 3.96 45.10
C LYS A 134 -26.63 3.18 46.02
N ALA A 135 -26.14 2.75 47.18
CA ALA A 135 -26.95 2.12 48.22
C ALA A 135 -27.95 3.11 48.84
N GLU A 136 -27.52 4.36 49.08
CA GLU A 136 -28.39 5.42 49.58
C GLU A 136 -29.45 5.81 48.53
N VAL A 137 -29.09 5.93 47.25
CA VAL A 137 -30.08 6.15 46.17
C VAL A 137 -31.10 5.01 46.09
N ARG A 138 -30.65 3.75 46.22
CA ARG A 138 -31.54 2.58 46.25
C ARG A 138 -32.47 2.61 47.46
N LYS A 139 -31.96 2.94 48.64
CA LYS A 139 -32.75 3.07 49.88
C LYS A 139 -33.81 4.17 49.76
N GLN A 140 -33.44 5.33 49.23
CA GLN A 140 -34.39 6.43 49.03
C GLN A 140 -35.45 6.09 47.97
N ARG A 141 -35.06 5.41 46.88
CA ARG A 141 -36.02 4.85 45.92
C ARG A 141 -37.02 3.91 46.60
N ASP A 142 -36.53 3.00 47.43
CA ASP A 142 -37.40 2.04 48.11
C ASP A 142 -38.32 2.74 49.13
N SER A 143 -37.87 3.82 49.77
CA SER A 143 -38.70 4.67 50.63
C SER A 143 -39.85 5.35 49.86
N VAL A 144 -39.59 5.85 48.66
CA VAL A 144 -40.62 6.41 47.77
C VAL A 144 -41.66 5.35 47.42
N VAL A 145 -41.20 4.17 46.99
CA VAL A 145 -42.08 3.05 46.64
C VAL A 145 -42.93 2.63 47.84
N GLN A 146 -42.32 2.50 49.03
CA GLN A 146 -43.05 2.16 50.25
C GLN A 146 -44.06 3.23 50.64
N CYS A 147 -43.75 4.52 50.45
CA CYS A 147 -44.71 5.58 50.75
C CYS A 147 -45.93 5.51 49.83
N TYR A 148 -45.72 5.33 48.52
CA TYR A 148 -46.82 5.21 47.57
C TYR A 148 -47.68 3.96 47.80
N LEU A 149 -47.07 2.84 48.21
CA LEU A 149 -47.79 1.62 48.59
C LEU A 149 -48.59 1.73 49.89
N LYS A 150 -48.23 2.68 50.76
CA LYS A 150 -48.96 2.96 52.01
C LYS A 150 -50.06 4.02 51.81
N ASN A 151 -49.86 4.96 50.89
CA ASN A 151 -50.72 6.13 50.68
C ASN A 151 -51.36 6.14 49.29
N ASN A 152 -52.05 5.06 48.95
CA ASN A 152 -52.64 4.82 47.62
C ASN A 152 -53.70 5.88 47.25
N GLU A 153 -54.47 6.32 48.25
CA GLU A 153 -55.53 7.32 48.08
C GLU A 153 -54.99 8.77 48.19
N ARG A 154 -53.78 8.95 48.72
CA ARG A 154 -53.14 10.24 48.94
C ARG A 154 -51.66 10.23 48.54
N PRO A 155 -51.34 9.95 47.26
CA PRO A 155 -49.95 9.85 46.80
C PRO A 155 -49.17 11.18 46.94
N LEU A 156 -49.87 12.32 46.98
CA LEU A 156 -49.25 13.63 47.16
C LEU A 156 -48.60 13.82 48.54
N ASP A 157 -48.96 13.00 49.54
CA ASP A 157 -48.34 13.06 50.88
C ASP A 157 -46.88 12.57 50.87
N CYS A 158 -46.48 11.80 49.85
CA CYS A 158 -45.14 11.24 49.67
C CYS A 158 -44.09 12.19 49.08
N TRP A 159 -44.37 13.50 49.07
CA TRP A 159 -43.49 14.49 48.45
C TRP A 159 -42.12 14.59 49.12
N LYS A 160 -42.02 14.32 50.43
CA LYS A 160 -40.75 14.38 51.16
C LYS A 160 -39.81 13.28 50.73
N GLU A 161 -40.30 12.05 50.60
CA GLU A 161 -39.54 10.89 50.13
C GLU A 161 -39.03 11.12 48.71
N VAL A 162 -39.86 11.73 47.86
CA VAL A 162 -39.48 12.08 46.48
C VAL A 162 -38.38 13.15 46.47
N GLU A 163 -38.45 14.17 47.32
CA GLU A 163 -37.39 15.18 47.42
C GLU A 163 -36.06 14.60 47.94
N TYR A 164 -36.10 13.69 48.91
CA TYR A 164 -34.90 12.99 49.37
C TYR A 164 -34.28 12.11 48.28
N PHE A 165 -35.11 11.42 47.49
CA PHE A 165 -34.65 10.65 46.35
C PHE A 165 -34.02 11.53 45.26
N LYS A 166 -34.65 12.65 44.89
CA LYS A 166 -34.06 13.59 43.93
C LYS A 166 -32.71 14.11 44.39
N ARG A 167 -32.57 14.43 45.68
CA ARG A 167 -31.32 14.91 46.24
C ARG A 167 -30.21 13.86 46.19
N SER A 168 -30.52 12.60 46.52
CA SER A 168 -29.52 11.53 46.45
C SER A 168 -29.07 11.24 45.01
N VAL A 169 -30.00 11.29 44.05
CA VAL A 169 -29.68 11.17 42.61
C VAL A 169 -28.82 12.33 42.14
N SER A 170 -29.17 13.58 42.49
CA SER A 170 -28.41 14.75 42.08
C SER A 170 -26.97 14.74 42.60
N ASN A 171 -26.73 14.22 43.80
CA ASN A 171 -25.39 14.06 44.34
C ASN A 171 -24.60 13.02 43.51
N LEU A 172 -25.19 11.84 43.29
CA LEU A 172 -24.55 10.77 42.51
C LEU A 172 -24.24 11.22 41.07
N GLU A 173 -25.13 11.99 40.44
CA GLU A 173 -24.90 12.58 39.12
C GLU A 173 -23.75 13.60 39.15
N ALA A 174 -23.65 14.44 40.18
CA ALA A 174 -22.56 15.40 40.33
C ALA A 174 -21.21 14.69 40.50
N ASP A 175 -21.14 13.65 41.32
CA ASP A 175 -19.94 12.84 41.54
C ASP A 175 -19.54 12.07 40.28
N PHE A 176 -20.52 11.52 39.56
CA PHE A 176 -20.28 10.88 38.27
C PHE A 176 -19.71 11.86 37.24
N VAL A 177 -20.30 13.05 37.09
CA VAL A 177 -19.79 14.07 36.17
C VAL A 177 -18.41 14.58 36.59
N ALA A 178 -18.15 14.70 37.90
CA ALA A 178 -16.83 15.05 38.42
C ALA A 178 -15.77 13.98 38.10
N SER A 179 -16.13 12.69 38.15
CA SER A 179 -15.22 11.58 37.83
C SER A 179 -14.78 11.52 36.37
N LEU A 180 -15.53 12.17 35.47
CA LEU A 180 -15.25 12.22 34.03
C LEU A 180 -14.39 13.41 33.61
N ARG A 181 -14.14 14.38 34.50
CA ARG A 181 -13.24 15.51 34.28
C ARG A 181 -11.81 15.15 34.68
#